data_AF-A0A9E1JXX5-F1
#
_entry.id   AF-A0A9E1JXX5-F1
#
_cell.length_a   1.000
_cell.length_b   1.000
_cell.length_c   1.000
_cell.angle_alpha   90.00
_cell.angle_beta   90.00
_cell.angle_gamma   90.00
#
_symmetry.space_group_name_H-M   'P 1'
#
loop_
_entity.id
_entity.type
_entity.pdbx_description
1 polymer ?
#
loop_
_entity_poly.entity_id
_entity_poly.type
_entity_poly.pdbx_seq_one_letter_code
_entity_poly.pdbx_strand_id
1 'polypeptide(L)'
;MNLKKRLSIQLLVIFGLIFLLAVYSEVKAVNLRDLNIPIQKDFVAKIYKKECSVCHGETLRGAAQGTPLVGIELQHGSEIIEIAKNISQGFPDRGMPAWSSVL
;
A
#
# COMPACT_ATOMS: atom_id res chain seq x y z
N MET A 1 -46.88 9.21 28.72
CA MET A 1 -45.86 10.02 28.01
C MET A 1 -46.51 10.64 26.77
N ASN A 2 -46.54 11.97 26.64
CA ASN A 2 -47.28 12.69 25.58
C ASN A 2 -46.57 12.55 24.21
N LEU A 3 -47.35 12.46 23.12
CA LEU A 3 -46.91 12.26 21.74
C LEU A 3 -45.77 13.23 21.32
N LYS A 4 -45.82 14.48 21.79
CA LYS A 4 -44.74 15.47 21.56
C LYS A 4 -43.39 15.03 22.14
N LYS A 5 -43.38 14.45 23.36
CA LYS A 5 -42.15 13.93 23.99
C LYS A 5 -41.62 12.69 23.26
N ARG A 6 -42.50 11.81 22.77
CA ARG A 6 -42.10 10.64 21.95
C ARG A 6 -41.44 11.07 20.64
N LEU A 7 -42.00 12.08 19.98
CA LEU A 7 -41.45 12.61 18.73
C LEU A 7 -40.09 13.29 18.94
N SER A 8 -39.94 14.08 20.01
CA SER A 8 -38.64 14.70 20.36
C SER A 8 -37.57 13.67 20.71
N ILE A 9 -37.92 12.60 21.43
CA ILE A 9 -36.97 11.52 21.75
C ILE A 9 -36.56 10.77 20.49
N GLN A 10 -37.49 10.45 19.59
CA GLN A 10 -37.14 9.78 18.33
C GLN A 10 -36.26 10.64 17.42
N LEU A 11 -36.52 11.95 17.36
CA LEU A 11 -35.68 12.87 16.57
C LEU A 11 -34.24 12.93 17.12
N LEU A 12 -34.09 12.93 18.46
CA LEU A 12 -32.77 12.91 19.12
C LEU A 12 -32.02 11.59 18.85
N VAL A 13 -32.71 10.45 18.89
CA VAL A 13 -32.10 9.14 18.60
C VAL A 13 -31.66 9.04 17.15
N ILE A 14 -32.48 9.50 16.20
CA ILE A 14 -32.16 9.50 14.76
C ILE A 14 -30.96 10.42 14.50
N PHE A 15 -30.95 11.62 15.08
CA PHE A 15 -29.83 12.55 14.94
C PHE A 15 -28.53 11.96 15.52
N GLY A 16 -28.61 11.30 16.67
CA GLY A 16 -27.49 10.58 17.28
C GLY A 16 -26.95 9.45 16.41
N LEU A 17 -27.85 8.65 15.80
CA LEU A 17 -27.48 7.56 14.88
C LEU A 17 -26.82 8.08 13.59
N ILE A 18 -27.36 9.16 13.00
CA ILE A 18 -26.79 9.79 11.81
C ILE A 18 -25.39 10.37 12.11
N PHE A 19 -25.23 11.02 13.27
CA PHE A 19 -23.94 11.55 13.70
C PHE A 19 -22.91 10.45 13.92
N LEU A 20 -23.30 9.34 14.57
CA LEU A 20 -22.47 8.15 14.74
C LEU A 20 -22.01 7.55 13.40
N LEU A 21 -22.92 7.42 12.44
CA LEU A 21 -22.61 6.90 11.10
C LEU A 21 -21.67 7.83 10.32
N ALA A 22 -21.88 9.15 10.40
CA ALA A 22 -21.03 10.14 9.74
C ALA A 22 -19.59 10.07 10.28
N VAL A 23 -19.42 10.06 11.60
CA VAL A 23 -18.10 9.94 12.24
C VAL A 23 -17.41 8.61 11.90
N TYR A 24 -18.16 7.50 11.83
CA TYR A 24 -17.60 6.19 11.49
C TYR A 24 -17.09 6.12 10.04
N SER A 25 -17.69 6.89 9.12
CA SER A 25 -17.30 6.89 7.71
C SER A 25 -15.93 7.54 7.44
N GLU A 26 -15.46 8.44 8.31
CA GLU A 26 -14.19 9.15 8.13
C GLU A 26 -12.94 8.33 8.51
N VAL A 27 -13.09 7.23 9.26
CA VAL A 27 -11.95 6.45 9.78
C VAL A 27 -11.41 5.42 8.77
N LYS A 28 -11.95 5.38 7.55
CA LYS A 28 -11.71 4.29 6.58
C LYS A 28 -10.43 4.39 5.77
N ALA A 29 -9.68 5.49 5.83
CA ALA A 29 -8.50 5.68 5.00
C ALA A 29 -7.34 6.34 5.75
N VAL A 30 -6.52 5.53 6.43
CA VAL A 30 -5.20 5.97 6.89
C VAL A 30 -4.17 5.53 5.86
N ASN A 31 -3.46 6.49 5.25
CA ASN A 31 -2.34 6.18 4.38
C ASN A 31 -1.07 6.00 5.23
N LEU A 32 -0.40 4.86 5.09
CA LEU A 32 0.86 4.61 5.80
C LEU A 32 1.98 5.60 5.43
N ARG A 33 1.86 6.33 4.31
CA ARG A 33 2.79 7.40 3.93
C ARG A 33 2.57 8.69 4.70
N ASP A 34 1.37 8.91 5.23
CA ASP A 34 1.01 10.11 6.01
C ASP A 34 1.37 9.95 7.50
N LEU A 35 1.68 8.71 7.90
CA LEU A 35 2.25 8.40 9.19
C LEU A 35 3.74 8.74 9.19
N ASN A 36 4.15 9.68 10.03
CA ASN A 36 5.55 9.99 10.32
C ASN A 36 6.20 8.89 11.20
N ILE A 37 6.04 7.63 10.79
CA ILE A 37 6.72 6.50 11.41
C ILE A 37 8.18 6.55 10.97
N PRO A 38 9.14 6.45 11.90
CA PRO A 38 10.55 6.28 11.55
C PRO A 38 10.73 4.88 10.94
N ILE A 39 10.43 4.73 9.64
CA ILE A 39 10.95 3.61 8.85
C ILE A 39 12.47 3.70 8.99
N GLN A 40 13.12 2.65 9.48
CA GLN A 40 14.59 2.63 9.50
C GLN A 40 15.08 3.01 8.10
N LYS A 41 15.89 4.07 8.02
CA LYS A 41 16.38 4.66 6.77
C LYS A 41 16.92 3.63 5.78
N ASP A 42 17.40 2.49 6.29
CA ASP A 42 18.04 1.43 5.52
C ASP A 42 17.19 0.16 5.36
N PHE A 43 15.95 0.12 5.85
CA PHE A 43 15.12 -1.09 5.80
C PHE A 43 14.90 -1.57 4.36
N VAL A 44 14.48 -0.67 3.47
CA VAL A 44 14.25 -0.99 2.05
C VAL A 44 15.57 -1.37 1.35
N ALA A 45 16.66 -0.66 1.66
CA ALA A 45 17.97 -0.98 1.09
C ALA A 45 18.47 -2.38 1.49
N LYS A 46 18.23 -2.79 2.75
CA LYS A 46 18.56 -4.13 3.24
C LYS A 46 17.76 -5.21 2.54
N ILE A 47 16.44 -5.00 2.35
CA ILE A 47 15.59 -5.93 1.60
C ILE A 47 16.06 -6.03 0.16
N TYR A 48 16.25 -4.89 -0.52
CA TYR A 48 16.72 -4.89 -1.90
C TYR A 48 18.04 -5.65 -2.05
N LYS A 49 19.01 -5.39 -1.16
CA LYS A 49 20.29 -6.09 -1.17
C LYS A 49 20.11 -7.60 -0.98
N LYS A 50 19.28 -8.04 -0.05
CA LYS A 50 19.11 -9.46 0.26
C LYS A 50 18.30 -10.22 -0.79
N GLU A 51 17.22 -9.62 -1.29
CA GLU A 51 16.19 -10.33 -2.07
C GLU A 51 16.21 -10.00 -3.56
N CYS A 52 16.69 -8.81 -3.96
CA CYS A 52 16.55 -8.32 -5.33
C CYS A 52 17.88 -8.18 -6.08
N SER A 53 18.97 -7.88 -5.36
CA SER A 53 20.25 -7.49 -5.97
C SER A 53 20.94 -8.60 -6.74
N VAL A 54 20.66 -9.87 -6.42
CA VAL A 54 21.23 -11.03 -7.13
C VAL A 54 20.87 -11.03 -8.62
N CYS A 55 19.69 -10.52 -8.97
CA CYS A 55 19.22 -10.40 -10.36
C CYS A 55 19.35 -8.97 -10.91
N HIS A 56 19.00 -7.96 -10.12
CA HIS A 56 18.95 -6.57 -10.59
C HIS A 56 20.23 -5.76 -10.31
N GLY A 57 21.25 -6.39 -9.71
CA GLY A 57 22.53 -5.80 -9.36
C GLY A 57 22.47 -4.93 -8.10
N GLU A 58 23.58 -4.80 -7.36
CA GLU A 58 23.62 -3.98 -6.13
C GLU A 58 23.27 -2.51 -6.37
N THR A 59 23.52 -2.01 -7.59
CA THR A 59 23.25 -0.61 -7.97
C THR A 59 22.09 -0.47 -8.95
N LEU A 60 21.17 -1.44 -9.03
CA LEU A 60 20.03 -1.43 -9.96
C LEU A 60 20.41 -1.47 -11.46
N ARG A 61 21.68 -1.71 -11.80
CA ARG A 61 22.18 -1.71 -13.18
C ARG A 61 22.15 -3.09 -13.85
N GLY A 62 21.46 -4.04 -13.24
CA GLY A 62 21.35 -5.40 -13.72
C GLY A 62 22.52 -6.26 -13.27
N ALA A 63 22.35 -7.57 -13.44
CA ALA A 63 23.37 -8.59 -13.21
C ALA A 63 23.22 -9.67 -14.30
N ALA A 64 24.08 -10.70 -14.28
CA ALA A 64 23.96 -11.80 -15.25
C ALA A 64 22.59 -12.50 -15.21
N GLN A 65 21.90 -12.46 -14.07
CA GLN A 65 20.64 -13.17 -13.82
C GLN A 65 19.38 -12.31 -14.10
N GLY A 66 19.51 -11.00 -14.34
CA GLY A 66 18.34 -10.13 -14.45
C GLY A 66 18.63 -8.76 -15.03
N THR A 67 17.56 -8.04 -15.35
CA THR A 67 17.63 -6.77 -16.09
C THR A 67 17.99 -5.59 -15.17
N PRO A 68 18.56 -4.51 -15.72
CA PRO A 68 18.63 -3.24 -15.01
C PRO A 68 17.23 -2.72 -14.65
N LEU A 69 17.17 -1.94 -13.57
CA LEU A 69 16.00 -1.18 -13.11
C LEU A 69 16.23 0.34 -13.21
N VAL A 70 17.44 0.77 -13.58
CA VAL A 70 17.79 2.18 -13.85
C VAL A 70 18.64 2.31 -15.11
N GLY A 71 18.62 3.50 -15.72
CA GLY A 71 19.38 3.77 -16.95
C GLY A 71 18.79 3.11 -18.20
N ILE A 72 17.56 2.59 -18.11
CA ILE A 72 16.79 2.02 -19.21
C ILE A 72 15.33 2.48 -19.11
N GLU A 73 14.59 2.31 -20.19
CA GLU A 73 13.13 2.35 -20.16
C GLU A 73 12.59 1.05 -19.56
N LEU A 74 11.70 1.15 -18.56
CA LEU A 74 11.13 -0.02 -17.90
C LEU A 74 10.01 -0.64 -18.74
N GLN A 75 10.12 -1.94 -19.03
CA GLN A 75 9.21 -2.65 -19.93
C GLN A 75 7.77 -2.81 -19.40
N HIS A 76 7.56 -2.62 -18.09
CA HIS A 76 6.28 -2.87 -17.42
C HIS A 76 5.78 -1.64 -16.67
N GLY A 77 6.16 -0.44 -17.15
CA GLY A 77 5.78 0.83 -16.55
C GLY A 77 6.75 1.32 -15.50
N SER A 78 6.79 2.64 -15.32
CA SER A 78 7.65 3.35 -14.36
C SER A 78 6.87 4.11 -13.30
N GLU A 79 5.54 4.09 -13.35
CA GLU A 79 4.73 4.70 -12.32
C GLU A 79 4.78 3.87 -11.03
N ILE A 80 4.66 4.54 -9.88
CA ILE A 80 4.75 3.88 -8.56
C ILE A 80 3.75 2.73 -8.43
N ILE A 81 2.54 2.89 -8.95
CA ILE A 81 1.49 1.86 -8.91
C ILE A 81 1.85 0.64 -9.75
N GLU A 82 2.52 0.86 -10.89
CA GLU A 82 2.95 -0.20 -11.79
C GLU A 82 4.14 -0.96 -11.19
N ILE A 83 5.14 -0.26 -10.66
CA ILE A 83 6.28 -0.86 -9.96
C ILE A 83 5.80 -1.71 -8.77
N ALA A 84 4.90 -1.17 -7.95
CA ALA A 84 4.33 -1.92 -6.82
C ALA A 84 3.58 -3.17 -7.27
N LYS A 85 2.79 -3.07 -8.35
CA LYS A 85 2.11 -4.22 -8.96
C LYS A 85 3.10 -5.26 -9.47
N ASN A 86 4.15 -4.84 -10.18
CA ASN A 86 5.17 -5.73 -10.75
C ASN A 86 5.97 -6.47 -9.66
N ILE A 87 6.31 -5.80 -8.55
CA ILE A 87 6.97 -6.45 -7.40
C ILE A 87 5.99 -7.43 -6.73
N SER A 88 4.75 -7.02 -6.51
CA SER A 88 3.72 -7.84 -5.86
C SER A 88 3.41 -9.12 -6.64
N GLN A 89 3.17 -9.00 -7.94
CA GLN A 89 2.76 -10.11 -8.81
C GLN A 89 3.94 -10.90 -9.39
N GLY A 90 5.12 -10.29 -9.46
CA GLY A 90 6.30 -10.88 -10.09
C GLY A 90 6.10 -11.19 -11.58
N PHE A 91 7.06 -11.91 -12.14
CA PHE A 91 6.97 -12.55 -13.45
C PHE A 91 7.52 -13.99 -13.32
N PRO A 92 6.76 -14.92 -12.71
CA PRO A 92 7.25 -16.25 -12.38
C PRO A 92 7.78 -17.03 -13.59
N ASP A 93 7.10 -16.91 -14.74
CA ASP A 93 7.51 -17.54 -15.99
C ASP A 93 8.85 -17.01 -16.53
N ARG A 94 9.32 -15.87 -16.00
CA ARG A 94 10.62 -15.26 -16.31
C ARG A 94 11.60 -15.28 -15.14
N GLY A 95 11.30 -16.04 -14.09
CA GLY A 95 12.17 -16.20 -12.92
C GLY A 95 12.12 -15.05 -11.91
N MET A 96 11.25 -14.05 -12.07
CA MET A 96 11.02 -13.04 -11.03
C MET A 96 9.86 -13.50 -10.13
N PRO A 97 10.11 -13.83 -8.85
CA PRO A 97 9.05 -14.35 -7.98
C PRO A 97 8.00 -13.28 -7.67
N ALA A 98 6.77 -13.72 -7.40
CA ALA A 98 5.71 -12.89 -6.84
C ALA A 98 5.98 -12.68 -5.35
N TRP A 99 6.13 -11.43 -4.90
CA TRP A 99 6.43 -11.16 -3.49
C TRP A 99 5.18 -11.08 -2.61
N SER A 100 3.98 -10.96 -3.18
CA SER A 100 2.70 -10.99 -2.45
C SER A 100 2.37 -12.34 -1.80
N SER A 101 3.02 -13.42 -2.23
CA SER A 101 2.84 -14.76 -1.66
C SER A 101 4.00 -15.20 -0.76
N VAL A 102 5.03 -14.36 -0.62
CA VAL A 102 6.29 -14.69 0.07
C VAL A 102 6.51 -13.83 1.32
N LEU A 103 5.97 -12.60 1.33
CA LEU A 103 5.98 -11.65 2.44
C LEU A 103 4.55 -11.37 2.91
#